data_AF-A0ABD0NGL1-F1
#
_entry.id   AF-A0ABD0NGL1-F1
#
_cell.length_a   1.000
_cell.length_b   1.000
_cell.length_c   1.000
_cell.angle_alpha   90.00
_cell.angle_beta   90.00
_cell.angle_gamma   90.00
#
_symmetry.space_group_name_H-M   'P 1'
#
loop_
_entity.id
_entity.type
_entity.pdbx_description
1 polymer ?
#
loop_
_entity_poly.entity_id
_entity_poly.type
_entity_poly.pdbx_seq_one_letter_code
_entity_poly.pdbx_strand_id
1 'polypeptide(L)'
;IMPNSILKALLWIYLRPAEEPTTVFIQISHLRIRAQKIDVNARTNSWQHIDMKQLLQLWLKQPESNFGIEIKAFDANGNDLA
;
A
#
# COMPACT_ATOMS: atom_id res chain seq x y z
N ILE A 1 5.84 17.02 14.16
CA ILE A 1 5.60 15.63 14.64
C ILE A 1 6.96 15.03 14.96
N MET A 2 7.18 14.50 16.17
CA MET A 2 8.44 13.81 16.45
C MET A 2 8.42 12.45 15.74
N PRO A 3 9.40 12.09 14.90
CA PRO A 3 9.36 10.82 14.17
C PRO A 3 9.14 9.61 15.09
N ASN A 4 9.88 9.56 16.21
CA ASN A 4 9.83 8.42 17.12
C ASN A 4 8.54 8.36 17.96
N SER A 5 7.70 9.40 17.97
CA SER A 5 6.44 9.42 18.70
C SER A 5 5.24 8.91 17.88
N ILE A 6 5.45 8.48 16.63
CA ILE A 6 4.36 7.90 15.82
C ILE A 6 3.93 6.58 16.45
N LEU A 7 2.66 6.51 16.86
CA LEU A 7 2.06 5.28 17.37
C LEU A 7 1.66 4.34 16.23
N LYS A 8 0.96 4.88 15.22
CA LYS A 8 0.44 4.16 14.06
C LYS A 8 0.46 5.05 12.82
N ALA A 9 0.74 4.48 11.66
CA ALA A 9 0.52 5.13 10.37
C ALA A 9 0.05 4.08 9.37
N LEU A 10 -1.05 4.36 8.67
CA LEU A 10 -1.65 3.43 7.72
C LEU A 10 -1.85 4.13 6.38
N LEU A 11 -1.47 3.47 5.30
CA LEU A 11 -1.98 3.78 3.97
C LEU A 11 -3.22 2.93 3.75
N TRP A 12 -4.36 3.58 3.51
CA TRP A 12 -5.61 2.91 3.17
C TRP A 12 -5.79 2.89 1.67
N ILE A 13 -6.14 1.72 1.12
CA ILE A 13 -6.32 1.50 -0.31
C ILE A 13 -7.68 0.86 -0.49
N TYR A 14 -8.49 1.47 -1.35
CA TYR A 14 -9.74 0.88 -1.79
C TYR A 14 -9.48 0.04 -3.04
N LEU A 15 -9.89 -1.22 -3.01
CA LEU A 15 -9.81 -2.12 -4.16
C LEU A 15 -11.21 -2.29 -4.72
N ARG A 16 -11.35 -2.05 -6.03
CA ARG A 16 -12.61 -2.31 -6.73
C ARG A 16 -12.96 -3.80 -6.61
N PRO A 17 -14.23 -4.15 -6.36
CA PRO A 17 -14.66 -5.54 -6.34
C PRO A 17 -14.31 -6.22 -7.66
N ALA A 18 -13.71 -7.40 -7.58
CA ALA A 18 -13.51 -8.28 -8.72
C ALA A 18 -14.67 -9.29 -8.78
N GLU A 19 -15.17 -9.57 -9.98
CA GLU A 19 -16.24 -10.56 -10.19
C GLU A 19 -15.78 -11.98 -9.81
N GLU A 20 -14.48 -12.27 -9.97
CA GLU A 20 -13.86 -13.53 -9.58
C GLU A 20 -12.83 -13.37 -8.44
N PRO A 21 -12.60 -14.41 -7.60
CA PRO A 21 -11.56 -14.40 -6.59
C PRO A 21 -10.19 -14.16 -7.22
N THR A 22 -9.52 -13.06 -6.85
CA THR A 22 -8.26 -12.69 -7.51
C THR A 22 -7.15 -12.38 -6.52
N THR A 23 -5.90 -12.60 -6.91
CA THR A 23 -4.76 -12.12 -6.12
C THR A 23 -4.40 -10.73 -6.61
N VAL A 24 -4.23 -9.78 -5.68
CA VAL A 24 -3.79 -8.42 -6.00
C VAL A 24 -2.38 -8.19 -5.49
N PHE A 25 -1.50 -7.77 -6.38
CA PHE A 25 -0.14 -7.41 -6.01
C PHE A 25 -0.05 -5.92 -5.73
N ILE A 26 0.10 -5.54 -4.45
CA ILE A 26 0.35 -4.15 -4.07
C ILE A 26 1.85 -3.91 -3.96
N GLN A 27 2.37 -3.12 -4.89
CA GLN A 27 3.76 -2.66 -4.83
C GLN A 27 3.79 -1.22 -4.33
N ILE A 28 4.63 -0.96 -3.31
CA ILE A 28 4.96 0.39 -2.85
C ILE A 28 6.46 0.60 -3.07
N SER A 29 6.80 1.56 -3.93
CA SER A 29 8.20 1.83 -4.30
C SER A 29 8.70 3.13 -3.67
N HIS A 30 9.74 3.07 -2.83
CA HIS A 30 10.54 4.23 -2.40
C HIS A 30 12.01 3.84 -2.26
N LEU A 31 12.88 4.18 -3.25
CA LEU A 31 14.35 3.95 -3.32
C LEU A 31 14.86 2.50 -3.06
N ARG A 32 14.14 1.65 -2.32
CA ARG A 32 14.21 0.19 -2.17
C ARG A 32 12.77 -0.32 -2.26
N ILE A 33 12.55 -1.28 -3.15
CA ILE A 33 11.22 -1.81 -3.46
C ILE A 33 10.71 -2.63 -2.26
N ARG A 34 9.52 -2.31 -1.73
CA ARG A 34 8.74 -3.21 -0.87
C ARG A 34 7.47 -3.63 -1.61
N ALA A 35 7.37 -4.91 -1.92
CA ALA A 35 6.15 -5.51 -2.45
C ALA A 35 5.40 -6.21 -1.32
N GLN A 36 4.10 -5.99 -1.22
CA GLN A 36 3.21 -6.75 -0.35
C GLN A 36 2.14 -7.43 -1.21
N LYS A 37 2.16 -8.76 -1.21
CA LYS A 37 1.12 -9.56 -1.86
C LYS A 37 -0.12 -9.60 -0.96
N ILE A 38 -1.29 -9.28 -1.51
CA ILE A 38 -2.56 -9.37 -0.80
C ILE A 38 -3.51 -10.22 -1.65
N ASP A 39 -4.12 -11.25 -1.06
CA ASP A 39 -5.14 -12.03 -1.76
C ASP A 39 -6.51 -11.34 -1.60
N VAL A 40 -7.18 -11.02 -2.71
CA VAL A 40 -8.39 -10.17 -2.76
C VAL A 40 -9.51 -10.90 -3.50
N ASN A 41 -10.41 -11.53 -2.74
CA ASN A 41 -11.59 -12.16 -3.34
C ASN A 41 -12.84 -11.26 -3.23
N ALA A 42 -13.90 -11.58 -3.98
CA ALA A 42 -15.18 -10.87 -3.93
C ALA A 42 -15.84 -10.80 -2.53
N ARG A 43 -15.34 -11.56 -1.55
CA ARG A 43 -15.78 -11.55 -0.14
C ARG A 43 -14.82 -10.82 0.81
N THR A 44 -13.66 -10.38 0.33
CA THR A 44 -12.72 -9.57 1.11
C THR A 44 -13.23 -8.14 1.19
N ASN A 45 -13.05 -7.52 2.36
CA ASN A 45 -13.36 -6.10 2.56
C ASN A 45 -12.63 -5.26 1.49
N SER A 46 -13.35 -4.42 0.75
CA SER A 46 -12.75 -3.57 -0.30
C SER A 46 -11.68 -2.62 0.23
N TRP A 47 -11.72 -2.28 1.52
CA TRP A 47 -10.66 -1.50 2.16
C TRP A 47 -9.53 -2.38 2.67
N GLN A 48 -8.35 -2.15 2.11
CA GLN A 48 -7.08 -2.70 2.55
C GLN A 48 -6.25 -1.62 3.23
N HIS A 49 -5.33 -2.03 4.11
CA HIS A 49 -4.39 -1.10 4.72
C HIS A 49 -3.00 -1.69 4.79
N ILE A 50 -2.00 -0.80 4.68
CA ILE A 50 -0.58 -1.13 4.77
C ILE A 50 0.03 -0.33 5.91
N ASP A 51 0.84 -0.98 6.74
CA ASP A 51 1.58 -0.30 7.80
C ASP A 51 2.69 0.57 7.19
N MET A 52 2.56 1.87 7.38
CA MET A 52 3.47 2.90 6.88
C MET A 52 4.32 3.51 7.99
N LYS A 53 4.22 3.03 9.23
CA LYS A 53 4.87 3.66 10.39
C LYS A 53 6.36 3.87 10.15
N GLN A 54 7.08 2.82 9.79
CA GLN A 54 8.53 2.91 9.57
C GLN A 54 8.88 3.88 8.44
N LEU A 55 8.13 3.85 7.34
CA LEU A 55 8.37 4.73 6.19
C LEU A 55 8.13 6.21 6.56
N LEU A 56 7.02 6.49 7.24
CA LEU A 56 6.68 7.84 7.70
C LEU A 56 7.71 8.36 8.72
N GLN A 57 8.19 7.49 9.62
CA GLN A 57 9.26 7.84 10.56
C GLN A 57 10.57 8.19 9.86
N LEU A 58 10.90 7.53 8.75
CA LEU A 58 12.07 7.86 7.95
C LEU A 58 11.87 9.19 7.21
N TRP A 59 10.70 9.40 6.59
CA TRP A 59 10.40 10.67 5.91
C TRP A 59 10.47 11.88 6.84
N LEU A 60 9.88 11.79 8.04
CA LEU A 60 9.91 12.90 8.99
C LEU A 60 11.32 13.29 9.46
N LYS A 61 12.34 12.45 9.22
CA LYS A 61 13.75 12.79 9.47
C LYS A 61 14.40 13.58 8.33
N GLN A 62 13.88 13.47 7.10
CA GLN A 62 14.37 14.13 5.89
C GLN A 62 13.18 14.46 4.97
N PRO A 63 12.34 15.44 5.33
CA PRO A 63 11.08 15.69 4.62
C PRO A 63 11.27 16.15 3.17
N GLU A 64 12.39 16.81 2.88
CA GLU A 64 12.79 17.28 1.56
C GLU A 64 13.09 16.17 0.53
N SER A 65 13.26 14.92 0.95
CA SER A 65 13.67 13.85 0.03
C SER A 65 12.54 13.30 -0.87
N ASN A 66 11.33 13.87 -0.81
CA ASN A 66 10.11 13.51 -1.57
C ASN A 66 9.78 12.00 -1.60
N PHE A 67 8.66 11.62 -0.99
CA PHE A 67 8.21 10.23 -0.95
C PHE A 67 7.15 9.98 -2.02
N GLY A 68 7.59 9.51 -3.19
CA GLY A 68 6.69 8.94 -4.17
C GLY A 68 6.14 7.61 -3.66
N ILE A 69 4.82 7.42 -3.75
CA ILE A 69 4.16 6.14 -3.53
C ILE A 69 3.51 5.78 -4.85
N GLU A 70 4.10 4.82 -5.55
CA GLU A 70 3.39 4.13 -6.63
C GLU A 70 2.53 3.04 -5.98
N ILE A 71 1.27 2.93 -6.40
CA ILE A 71 0.38 1.84 -6.03
C ILE A 71 0.04 1.14 -7.34
N LYS A 72 0.31 -0.16 -7.38
CA LYS A 72 -0.10 -1.07 -8.44
C LYS A 72 -1.05 -2.07 -7.79
N ALA A 73 -2.18 -2.36 -8.42
CA ALA A 73 -3.14 -3.30 -7.87
C ALA A 73 -3.70 -4.13 -9.02
N PHE A 74 -2.91 -5.10 -9.48
CA PHE A 74 -3.29 -5.92 -10.63
C PHE A 74 -3.91 -7.23 -10.19
N ASP A 75 -4.99 -7.58 -10.87
CA ASP A 75 -5.63 -8.88 -10.80
C ASP A 75 -4.79 -9.93 -11.58
N ALA A 76 -5.19 -11.21 -11.57
CA ALA A 76 -4.47 -12.30 -12.24
C ALA A 76 -4.47 -12.17 -13.78
N ASN A 77 -5.40 -11.40 -14.33
CA ASN A 77 -5.50 -11.09 -15.76
C ASN A 77 -4.74 -9.81 -16.13
N GLY A 78 -4.14 -9.13 -15.15
CA GLY A 78 -3.41 -7.87 -15.34
C GLY A 78 -4.32 -6.63 -15.37
N ASN A 79 -5.59 -6.75 -14.97
CA ASN A 79 -6.48 -5.59 -14.86
C ASN A 79 -6.12 -4.77 -13.62
N ASP A 80 -6.03 -3.46 -13.78
CA ASP A 80 -5.84 -2.54 -12.65
C ASP A 80 -7.14 -2.41 -11.84
N LEU A 81 -7.06 -2.59 -10.51
CA LEU A 81 -8.16 -2.52 -9.54
C LEU A 81 -8.06 -1.32 -8.59
N ALA A 82 -6.99 -0.51 -8.66
CA ALA A 82 -6.86 0.74 -7.92
C ALA A 82 -7.74 1.86 -8.50
#